data_AF-A0A3D5KGT5-F1
#
_entry.id   AF-A0A3D5KGT5-F1
#
_cell.length_a   1.000
_cell.length_b   1.000
_cell.length_c   1.000
_cell.angle_alpha   90.00
_cell.angle_beta   90.00
_cell.angle_gamma   90.00
#
_symmetry.space_group_name_H-M   'P 1'
#
loop_
_entity.id
_entity.type
_entity.pdbx_description
1 polymer ?
#
loop_
_entity_poly.entity_id
_entity_poly.type
_entity_poly.pdbx_seq_one_letter_code
_entity_poly.pdbx_strand_id
1 'polypeptide(L)'
;MDWKDRKRILGMPISFTRYRLENNRLFINKGFFSTVEDELVIYRILDVRLHRSFWDKLLGVGTVTLYTADETHKELVLEKIKRPSQVRNMLSEIAEQERARLGIKGRELYGVSSGYSEDGDFDF
;
A
#
# COMPACT_ATOMS: atom_id res chain seq x y z
N MET A 1 6.34 3.00 12.39
CA MET A 1 5.06 3.69 12.64
C MET A 1 3.97 2.78 12.13
N ASP A 2 2.99 2.46 12.97
CA ASP A 2 1.97 1.47 12.63
C ASP A 2 0.67 2.16 12.29
N TRP A 3 0.07 1.80 11.14
CA TRP A 3 -1.22 2.34 10.70
C TRP A 3 -2.17 1.21 10.36
N LYS A 4 -3.45 1.35 10.72
CA LYS A 4 -4.47 0.33 10.46
C LYS A 4 -5.75 1.01 10.00
N ASP A 5 -6.35 0.49 8.94
CA ASP A 5 -7.66 0.94 8.48
C ASP A 5 -8.46 -0.18 7.79
N ARG A 6 -9.71 0.11 7.43
CA ARG A 6 -10.61 -0.81 6.74
C ARG A 6 -11.35 -0.07 5.63
N LYS A 7 -11.68 -0.77 4.55
CA LYS A 7 -12.53 -0.20 3.51
C LYS A 7 -13.91 0.10 4.09
N ARG A 8 -14.44 1.26 3.74
CA ARG A 8 -15.77 1.70 4.19
C ARG A 8 -16.78 1.67 3.05
N ILE A 9 -18.01 1.32 3.37
CA ILE A 9 -19.16 1.39 2.46
C ILE A 9 -20.10 2.43 3.07
N LEU A 10 -20.41 3.49 2.32
CA LEU A 10 -21.21 4.63 2.81
C LEU A 10 -20.70 5.24 4.13
N GLY A 11 -19.38 5.24 4.35
CA GLY A 11 -18.76 5.74 5.58
C GLY A 11 -18.70 4.74 6.74
N MET A 12 -19.35 3.58 6.65
CA MET A 12 -19.33 2.55 7.68
C MET A 12 -18.29 1.45 7.40
N PRO A 13 -17.56 0.95 8.41
CA PRO A 13 -16.49 -0.06 8.23
C PRO A 13 -17.05 -1.49 8.17
N ILE A 14 -17.97 -1.73 7.23
CA ILE A 14 -18.69 -3.02 7.08
C ILE A 14 -17.94 -3.99 6.16
N SER A 15 -16.88 -3.54 5.50
CA SER A 15 -16.10 -4.43 4.63
C SER A 15 -15.19 -5.36 5.43
N PHE A 16 -14.89 -6.51 4.82
CA PHE A 16 -13.88 -7.44 5.29
C PHE A 16 -12.47 -7.07 4.82
N THR A 17 -12.34 -6.00 4.04
CA THR A 17 -11.03 -5.55 3.55
C THR A 17 -10.31 -4.73 4.61
N ARG A 18 -9.16 -5.22 5.06
CA ARG A 18 -8.34 -4.62 6.12
C ARG A 18 -6.99 -4.20 5.56
N TYR A 19 -6.54 -3.02 5.97
CA TYR A 19 -5.28 -2.42 5.57
C TYR A 19 -4.41 -2.25 6.82
N ARG A 20 -3.15 -2.66 6.75
CA ARG A 20 -2.19 -2.49 7.85
C ARG A 20 -0.82 -2.10 7.30
N LEU A 21 -0.21 -1.11 7.92
CA LEU A 21 1.18 -0.73 7.71
C LEU A 21 1.95 -1.10 8.97
N GLU A 22 2.97 -1.94 8.82
CA GLU A 22 3.80 -2.46 9.90
C GLU A 22 5.19 -2.78 9.35
N ASN A 23 6.26 -2.44 10.08
CA ASN A 23 7.64 -2.74 9.67
C ASN A 23 7.97 -2.36 8.21
N ASN A 24 7.52 -1.17 7.77
CA ASN A 24 7.71 -0.66 6.41
C ASN A 24 7.15 -1.60 5.31
N ARG A 25 6.13 -2.39 5.65
CA ARG A 25 5.36 -3.26 4.77
C ARG A 25 3.88 -2.95 4.90
N LEU A 26 3.21 -2.82 3.76
CA LEU A 26 1.78 -2.60 3.66
C LEU A 26 1.09 -3.93 3.34
N PHE A 27 0.20 -4.34 4.22
CA PHE A 27 -0.60 -5.56 4.11
C PHE A 27 -2.04 -5.20 3.76
N ILE A 28 -2.60 -5.89 2.78
CA ILE A 28 -4.01 -5.80 2.41
C ILE A 28 -4.64 -7.17 2.48
N ASN A 29 -5.56 -7.33 3.43
CA ASN A 29 -6.35 -8.55 3.57
C ASN A 29 -7.71 -8.34 2.90
N LYS A 30 -8.09 -9.19 1.94
CA LYS A 30 -9.38 -9.16 1.24
C LYS A 30 -10.09 -10.50 1.35
N GLY A 31 -11.41 -10.44 1.53
CA GLY A 31 -12.31 -11.59 1.39
C GLY A 31 -13.14 -11.90 2.63
N PHE A 32 -14.15 -12.76 2.47
CA PHE A 32 -15.15 -13.07 3.49
C PHE A 32 -15.13 -14.55 3.89
N PHE A 33 -15.17 -15.46 2.91
CA PHE A 33 -15.06 -16.91 3.13
C PHE A 33 -13.64 -17.42 2.95
N SER A 34 -12.94 -16.90 1.93
CA SER A 34 -11.50 -17.04 1.74
C SER A 34 -10.85 -15.68 1.99
N THR A 35 -9.65 -15.68 2.58
CA THR A 35 -8.86 -14.44 2.78
C THR A 35 -7.63 -14.52 1.90
N VAL A 36 -7.40 -13.49 1.11
CA VAL A 36 -6.17 -13.26 0.35
C VAL A 36 -5.44 -12.10 1.01
N GLU A 37 -4.16 -12.29 1.33
CA GLU A 37 -3.29 -11.25 1.88
C GLU A 37 -2.27 -10.84 0.81
N ASP A 38 -2.36 -9.58 0.37
CA ASP A 38 -1.37 -8.94 -0.50
C ASP A 38 -0.37 -8.18 0.38
N GLU A 39 0.93 -8.26 0.06
CA GLU A 39 1.99 -7.53 0.75
C GLU A 39 2.76 -6.62 -0.22
N LEU A 40 3.06 -5.40 0.21
CA LEU A 40 3.89 -4.45 -0.53
C LEU A 40 4.94 -3.80 0.39
N VAL A 41 6.22 -3.95 0.03
CA VAL A 41 7.30 -3.24 0.73
C VAL A 41 7.28 -1.76 0.34
N ILE A 42 7.33 -0.87 1.33
CA ILE A 42 7.11 0.57 1.13
C ILE A 42 8.14 1.21 0.18
N TYR A 43 9.41 0.80 0.19
CA TYR A 43 10.42 1.37 -0.71
C TYR A 43 10.09 1.12 -2.20
N ARG A 44 9.29 0.09 -2.52
CA ARG A 44 8.87 -0.26 -3.89
C ARG A 44 7.73 0.61 -4.43
N ILE A 45 7.15 1.50 -3.60
CA ILE A 45 6.06 2.40 -4.01
C ILE A 45 6.59 3.53 -4.88
N LEU A 46 6.46 3.44 -6.19
CA LEU A 46 6.92 4.44 -7.16
C LEU A 46 6.15 5.75 -7.07
N ASP A 47 4.82 5.66 -7.02
CA ASP A 47 3.94 6.82 -6.99
C ASP A 47 2.66 6.52 -6.19
N VAL A 48 2.03 7.57 -5.67
CA VAL A 48 0.84 7.51 -4.82
C VAL A 48 -0.23 8.47 -5.34
N ARG A 49 -1.32 7.91 -5.87
CA ARG A 49 -2.45 8.68 -6.39
C ARG A 49 -3.62 8.70 -5.41
N LEU A 50 -4.23 9.88 -5.22
CA LEU A 50 -5.44 10.06 -4.44
C LEU A 50 -6.65 10.33 -5.36
N HIS A 51 -7.67 9.47 -5.29
CA HIS A 51 -8.95 9.66 -5.94
C HIS A 51 -10.06 9.91 -4.91
N ARG A 52 -10.90 10.93 -5.15
CA ARG A 52 -12.06 11.27 -4.32
C ARG A 52 -13.20 11.79 -5.18
N SER A 53 -14.32 11.07 -5.18
CA SER A 53 -15.58 11.58 -5.74
C SER A 53 -16.20 12.67 -4.85
N PHE A 54 -17.26 13.32 -5.33
CA PHE A 54 -18.02 14.30 -4.54
C PHE A 54 -18.50 13.70 -3.20
N TRP A 55 -19.08 12.50 -3.24
CA TRP A 55 -19.57 11.81 -2.04
C TRP A 55 -18.43 11.40 -1.11
N ASP A 56 -17.28 11.00 -1.64
CA ASP A 56 -16.12 10.65 -0.81
C ASP A 56 -15.61 11.87 -0.02
N LYS A 57 -15.59 13.05 -0.66
CA LYS A 57 -15.26 14.31 0.02
C LYS A 57 -16.23 14.62 1.15
N LEU A 58 -17.53 14.47 0.90
CA LEU A 58 -18.58 14.69 1.92
C LEU A 58 -18.46 13.72 3.09
N LEU A 59 -18.14 12.45 2.83
CA LEU A 59 -17.99 11.40 3.84
C LEU A 59 -16.59 11.36 4.49
N GLY A 60 -15.66 12.23 4.07
CA GLY A 60 -14.29 12.27 4.60
C GLY A 60 -13.45 11.03 4.27
N VAL A 61 -13.81 10.31 3.21
CA VAL A 61 -13.12 9.10 2.72
C VAL A 61 -12.47 9.35 1.35
N GLY A 62 -11.74 8.35 0.85
CA GLY A 62 -11.24 8.34 -0.52
C GLY A 62 -10.44 7.09 -0.82
N THR A 63 -10.02 6.97 -2.07
CA THR A 63 -9.24 5.83 -2.55
C THR A 63 -7.82 6.27 -2.83
N VAL A 64 -6.84 5.55 -2.27
CA VAL A 64 -5.42 5.75 -2.53
C VAL A 64 -4.90 4.58 -3.37
N THR A 65 -4.34 4.88 -4.54
CA THR A 65 -3.73 3.90 -5.44
C THR A 65 -2.22 4.03 -5.35
N LEU A 66 -1.54 2.92 -5.12
CA LEU A 66 -0.09 2.82 -5.07
C LEU A 66 0.39 2.16 -6.35
N TYR A 67 1.32 2.80 -7.03
CA TYR A 67 2.01 2.24 -8.18
C TYR A 67 3.33 1.65 -7.74
N THR A 68 3.62 0.44 -8.18
CA THR A 68 4.75 -0.36 -7.70
C THR A 68 5.62 -0.82 -8.86
N ALA A 69 6.92 -1.01 -8.58
CA ALA A 69 7.89 -1.55 -9.53
C ALA A 69 7.83 -3.09 -9.65
N ASP A 70 6.94 -3.75 -8.90
CA ASP A 70 6.73 -5.19 -8.94
C ASP A 70 6.03 -5.61 -10.25
N GLU A 71 6.49 -6.72 -10.83
CA GLU A 71 5.91 -7.25 -12.07
C GLU A 71 4.55 -7.92 -11.85
N THR A 72 4.33 -8.49 -10.66
CA THR A 72 3.14 -9.29 -10.35
C THR A 72 1.94 -8.40 -10.02
N HIS A 73 2.19 -7.34 -9.24
CA HIS A 73 1.16 -6.40 -8.80
C HIS A 73 1.61 -4.98 -9.14
N LYS A 74 1.24 -4.50 -10.33
CA LYS A 74 1.58 -3.15 -10.81
C LYS A 74 0.87 -2.04 -10.03
N GLU A 75 -0.27 -2.36 -9.43
CA GLU A 75 -1.04 -1.42 -8.63
C GLU A 75 -1.64 -2.08 -7.39
N LEU A 76 -1.68 -1.32 -6.30
CA LEU A 76 -2.29 -1.72 -5.04
C LEU A 76 -3.28 -0.62 -4.60
N VAL A 77 -4.53 -0.99 -4.29
CA VAL A 77 -5.61 -0.03 -4.07
C VAL A 77 -6.16 -0.09 -2.64
N LEU A 78 -6.08 1.05 -1.95
CA LEU A 78 -6.67 1.30 -0.64
C LEU A 78 -8.00 2.03 -0.82
N GLU A 79 -9.11 1.29 -0.83
CA GLU A 79 -10.43 1.80 -1.16
C GLU A 79 -11.15 2.43 0.03
N LYS A 80 -11.71 3.64 -0.17
CA LYS A 80 -12.61 4.31 0.80
C LYS A 80 -12.05 4.35 2.23
N ILE A 81 -10.75 4.65 2.35
CA ILE A 81 -10.05 4.84 3.62
C ILE A 81 -10.35 6.22 4.22
N LYS A 82 -10.21 6.36 5.54
CA LYS A 82 -10.48 7.61 6.25
C LYS A 82 -9.28 8.56 6.12
N ARG A 83 -9.56 9.87 5.99
CA ARG A 83 -8.51 10.91 5.86
C ARG A 83 -7.45 10.53 4.79
N PRO A 84 -7.89 10.24 3.55
CA PRO A 84 -7.03 9.64 2.53
C PRO A 84 -5.85 10.54 2.13
N SER A 85 -5.98 11.87 2.29
CA SER A 85 -4.87 12.81 2.06
C SER A 85 -3.72 12.65 3.07
N GLN A 86 -4.03 12.33 4.33
CA GLN A 86 -3.00 12.08 5.34
C GLN A 86 -2.30 10.76 5.06
N VAL A 87 -3.06 9.72 4.71
CA VAL A 87 -2.51 8.41 4.36
C VAL A 87 -1.63 8.49 3.12
N ARG A 88 -2.06 9.23 2.09
CA ARG A 88 -1.23 9.51 0.91
C ARG A 88 0.11 10.11 1.31
N ASN A 89 0.10 11.21 2.07
CA ASN A 89 1.33 11.90 2.48
C ASN A 89 2.24 11.00 3.31
N MET A 90 1.66 10.27 4.27
CA MET A 90 2.39 9.33 5.11
C MET A 90 3.07 8.25 4.27
N LEU A 91 2.37 7.63 3.31
CA LEU A 91 2.95 6.60 2.46
C LEU A 91 4.05 7.16 1.55
N SER A 92 3.85 8.33 0.96
CA SER A 92 4.88 8.99 0.14
C SER A 92 6.13 9.34 0.96
N GLU A 93 5.95 9.85 2.17
CA GLU A 93 7.06 10.23 3.05
C GLU A 93 7.86 9.02 3.52
N ILE A 94 7.20 7.96 3.98
CA ILE A 94 7.90 6.73 4.42
C ILE A 94 8.60 6.05 3.24
N ALA A 95 8.00 6.06 2.04
CA ALA A 95 8.64 5.51 0.84
C ALA A 95 9.94 6.25 0.50
N GLU A 96 9.92 7.58 0.53
CA GLU A 96 11.10 8.39 0.25
C GLU A 96 12.18 8.22 1.33
N GLN A 97 11.78 8.19 2.61
CA GLN A 97 12.70 7.97 3.72
C GLN A 97 13.41 6.61 3.64
N GLU A 98 12.69 5.53 3.31
CA GLU A 98 13.29 4.21 3.16
C GLU A 98 14.23 4.13 1.96
N ARG A 99 13.87 4.77 0.84
CA ARG A 99 14.78 4.86 -0.32
C ARG A 99 16.06 5.60 0.01
N ALA A 100 15.94 6.75 0.68
CA ALA A 100 17.08 7.54 1.12
C ALA A 100 17.97 6.73 2.08
N ARG A 101 17.36 5.98 3.01
CA ARG A 101 18.08 5.10 3.95
C ARG A 101 18.84 3.99 3.25
N LEU A 102 18.25 3.38 2.23
CA LEU A 102 18.86 2.31 1.44
C LEU A 102 19.83 2.83 0.36
N GLY A 103 19.90 4.15 0.16
CA GLY A 103 20.73 4.76 -0.88
C GLY A 103 20.26 4.50 -2.31
N ILE A 104 19.02 4.02 -2.48
CA ILE A 104 18.47 3.62 -3.79
C ILE A 104 18.09 4.89 -4.57
N LYS A 105 18.73 5.10 -5.71
CA LYS A 105 18.35 6.19 -6.64
C LYS A 105 17.17 5.75 -7.49
N GLY A 106 16.34 6.70 -7.93
CA GLY A 106 15.12 6.42 -8.70
C GLY A 106 15.29 5.51 -9.94
N ARG A 107 16.47 5.54 -10.57
CA ARG A 107 16.83 4.66 -11.71
C ARG A 107 17.08 3.20 -11.33
N GLU A 108 17.44 2.92 -10.08
CA GLU A 108 17.83 1.60 -9.60
C GLU A 108 16.62 0.77 -9.14
N LEU A 109 15.49 1.42 -8.83
CA LEU A 109 14.25 0.75 -8.41
C LEU A 109 13.76 -0.31 -9.41
N TYR A 110 13.93 -0.06 -10.71
CA TYR A 110 13.54 -1.00 -11.77
C TYR A 110 14.52 -2.19 -11.91
N GLY A 111 15.78 -2.04 -11.48
CA GLY A 111 16.76 -3.14 -11.48
C GLY A 111 16.75 -3.95 -10.19
N VAL A 112 16.39 -3.33 -9.07
CA VAL A 112 16.37 -3.96 -7.75
C VAL A 112 15.12 -4.82 -7.53
N SER A 113 13.97 -4.50 -8.14
CA SER A 113 12.75 -5.31 -7.99
C SER A 113 12.89 -6.73 -8.55
N SER A 114 13.75 -6.94 -9.54
CA SER A 114 14.02 -8.24 -10.14
C SER A 114 14.98 -9.12 -9.32
N GLY A 115 15.76 -8.54 -8.39
CA GLY A 115 16.82 -9.23 -7.66
C GLY A 115 16.49 -9.71 -6.24
N TYR A 116 15.26 -9.52 -5.76
CA TYR A 116 14.83 -9.89 -4.40
C TYR A 116 13.67 -10.90 -4.37
N SER A 117 13.48 -11.67 -5.44
CA SER A 117 12.47 -12.73 -5.54
C SER A 117 13.02 -14.14 -5.36
N GLU A 118 14.31 -14.30 -5.08
CA GLU A 118 14.95 -15.57 -4.76
C GLU A 118 15.71 -15.39 -3.45
N ASP A 119 15.16 -15.93 -2.36
CA ASP A 119 15.87 -16.49 -1.20
C ASP A 119 14.81 -16.93 -0.20
N GLY A 120 14.12 -18.01 -0.59
CA GLY A 120 13.34 -18.85 0.29
C GLY A 120 14.04 -20.19 0.38
N ASP A 121 15.26 -20.21 0.94
CA ASP A 121 15.92 -21.45 1.33
C ASP A 121 15.02 -22.16 2.36
N PHE A 122 14.41 -23.25 1.91
CA PHE A 122 13.73 -24.23 2.75
C PHE A 122 14.71 -25.37 2.99
N ASP A 123 15.46 -25.31 4.08
CA ASP A 123 16.28 -26.42 4.53
C ASP A 123 15.37 -27.58 4.97
N PHE A 124 15.46 -28.72 4.27
CA PHE A 124 14.98 -30.04 4.69
C PHE A 124 16.17 -30.98 4.93
#